data_AF-A0A0R0JW80-F1
#
_entry.id   AF-A0A0R0JW80-F1
#
_cell.length_a   1.000
_cell.length_b   1.000
_cell.length_c   1.000
_cell.angle_alpha   90.00
_cell.angle_beta   90.00
_cell.angle_gamma   90.00
#
_symmetry.space_group_name_H-M   'P 1'
#
loop_
_entity.id
_entity.type
_entity.pdbx_description
1 polymer ?
#
loop_
_entity_poly.entity_id
_entity_poly.type
_entity_poly.pdbx_seq_one_letter_code
_entity_poly.pdbx_strand_id
1 'polypeptide(L)'
;MVWAFSVTLSVQQLVDCDPASNDCAGGFYFNAFGYVIDNGGVDTEAHYPYIAQNSTCKANANKVVSIDNLEVVVGREEALLCRVNKQPVNVTIDATGLQFYAGP
;
A
#
# COMPACT_ATOMS: atom_id res chain seq x y z
N MET A 1 5.98 22.70 -16.82
CA MET A 1 5.39 22.81 -15.47
C MET A 1 4.45 21.64 -15.31
N VAL A 2 4.90 20.56 -14.67
CA VAL A 2 4.14 19.31 -14.58
C VAL A 2 3.33 19.38 -13.29
N TRP A 3 2.04 19.68 -13.40
CA TRP A 3 1.13 19.40 -12.29
C TRP A 3 0.96 17.88 -12.27
N ALA A 4 1.60 17.20 -11.32
CA ALA A 4 1.35 15.79 -11.12
C ALA A 4 -0.06 15.65 -10.52
N PHE A 5 -1.01 15.13 -11.31
CA PHE A 5 -2.29 14.68 -10.78
C PHE A 5 -2.02 13.48 -9.87
N SER A 6 -2.02 13.71 -8.56
CA SER A 6 -1.89 12.64 -7.58
C SER A 6 -3.26 12.00 -7.37
N VAL A 7 -3.32 10.68 -7.45
CA VAL A 7 -4.51 9.89 -7.15
C VAL A 7 -4.34 9.28 -5.77
N THR A 8 -5.26 9.56 -4.85
CA THR A 8 -5.31 8.89 -3.56
C THR A 8 -6.04 7.56 -3.71
N LEU A 9 -5.36 6.46 -3.37
CA LEU A 9 -5.88 5.10 -3.52
C LEU A 9 -6.51 4.60 -2.21
N SER A 10 -7.46 3.67 -2.34
CA SER A 10 -8.23 3.15 -1.19
C SER A 10 -7.42 2.15 -0.37
N VAL A 11 -7.07 2.54 0.85
CA VAL A 11 -6.54 1.61 1.84
C VAL A 11 -7.62 0.67 2.38
N GLN A 12 -8.87 1.12 2.42
CA GLN A 12 -9.99 0.30 2.91
C GLN A 12 -10.26 -0.89 2.00
N GLN A 13 -10.11 -0.74 0.69
CA GLN A 13 -10.25 -1.88 -0.21
C GLN A 13 -9.23 -2.97 0.11
N LEU A 14 -7.99 -2.62 0.48
CA LEU A 14 -7.01 -3.62 0.90
C LEU A 14 -7.44 -4.28 2.21
N VAL A 15 -7.90 -3.49 3.19
CA VAL A 15 -8.42 -4.00 4.47
C VAL A 15 -9.58 -4.96 4.29
N ASP A 16 -10.51 -4.66 3.38
CA ASP A 16 -11.74 -5.44 3.23
C ASP A 16 -11.61 -6.64 2.26
N CYS A 17 -10.68 -6.57 1.29
CA CYS A 17 -10.68 -7.46 0.12
C CYS A 17 -9.40 -8.30 -0.06
N ASP A 18 -8.28 -8.00 0.60
CA ASP A 18 -7.09 -8.86 0.53
C ASP A 18 -7.31 -10.13 1.37
N PRO A 19 -7.52 -11.31 0.76
CA PRO A 19 -7.86 -12.53 1.49
C PRO A 19 -6.66 -13.12 2.27
N ALA A 20 -5.44 -12.65 2.01
CA ALA A 20 -4.22 -13.13 2.65
C ALA A 20 -3.79 -12.26 3.85
N SER A 21 -4.48 -11.13 4.09
CA SER A 21 -4.28 -10.28 5.26
C SER A 21 -5.36 -10.54 6.32
N ASN A 22 -5.20 -9.96 7.51
CA ASN A 22 -6.13 -10.11 8.64
C ASN A 22 -6.84 -8.78 8.93
N ASP A 23 -7.22 -8.05 7.89
CA ASP A 23 -7.92 -6.77 7.99
C ASP A 23 -7.19 -5.79 8.96
N CYS A 24 -7.91 -5.21 9.94
CA CYS A 24 -7.34 -4.36 10.98
C CYS A 24 -6.37 -5.07 11.96
N ALA A 25 -6.30 -6.41 11.99
CA ALA A 25 -5.32 -7.13 12.80
C ALA A 25 -3.93 -7.19 12.14
N GLY A 26 -3.81 -6.67 10.91
CA GLY A 26 -2.56 -6.49 10.21
C GLY A 26 -2.39 -7.44 9.03
N GLY A 27 -1.27 -7.28 8.34
CA GLY A 27 -0.94 -8.00 7.13
C GLY A 27 0.45 -7.63 6.66
N PHE A 28 0.85 -8.19 5.52
CA PHE A 28 2.15 -7.93 4.93
C PHE A 28 2.01 -7.23 3.58
N TYR A 29 2.96 -6.35 3.27
CA TYR A 29 2.95 -5.59 2.01
C TYR A 29 2.89 -6.48 0.77
N PHE A 30 3.55 -7.65 0.78
CA PHE A 30 3.57 -8.57 -0.35
C PHE A 30 2.19 -9.19 -0.64
N ASN A 31 1.36 -9.40 0.39
CA ASN A 31 -0.02 -9.86 0.21
C ASN A 31 -0.87 -8.76 -0.43
N ALA A 32 -0.77 -7.54 0.09
CA ALA A 32 -1.48 -6.39 -0.47
C ALA A 32 -1.12 -6.12 -1.94
N PHE A 33 0.18 -6.12 -2.28
CA PHE A 33 0.61 -5.98 -3.68
C PHE A 33 0.16 -7.16 -4.54
N GLY A 34 0.24 -8.40 -4.02
CA GLY A 34 -0.26 -9.59 -4.71
C GLY A 34 -1.76 -9.47 -5.03
N TYR A 35 -2.57 -9.06 -4.05
CA TYR A 35 -3.98 -8.76 -4.26
C TYR A 35 -4.18 -7.70 -5.35
N VAL A 36 -3.44 -6.58 -5.33
CA VAL A 36 -3.61 -5.52 -6.36
C VAL A 36 -3.30 -6.05 -7.76
N ILE A 37 -2.27 -6.89 -7.91
CA ILE A 37 -1.93 -7.55 -9.18
C ILE A 37 -3.09 -8.46 -9.63
N ASP A 38 -3.48 -9.41 -8.78
CA ASP A 38 -4.48 -10.45 -9.10
C ASP A 38 -5.87 -9.85 -9.33
N ASN A 39 -6.20 -8.80 -8.60
CA ASN A 39 -7.47 -8.07 -8.70
C ASN A 39 -7.53 -7.13 -9.92
N GLY A 40 -6.42 -6.92 -10.62
CA GLY A 40 -6.32 -6.02 -11.77
C GLY A 40 -6.36 -4.53 -11.39
N GLY A 41 -6.14 -4.20 -10.12
CA GLY A 41 -6.01 -2.85 -9.63
C GLY A 41 -6.76 -2.53 -8.34
N VAL A 42 -6.62 -1.28 -7.91
CA VAL A 42 -7.22 -0.70 -6.70
C VAL A 42 -8.01 0.56 -7.03
N ASP A 43 -9.02 0.84 -6.22
CA ASP A 43 -9.92 1.97 -6.33
C ASP A 43 -9.29 3.23 -5.71
N THR A 44 -9.97 4.35 -5.90
CA THR A 44 -9.66 5.61 -5.23
C THR A 44 -10.25 5.66 -3.82
N GLU A 45 -9.60 6.42 -2.94
CA GLU A 45 -10.12 6.76 -1.62
C GLU A 45 -11.48 7.47 -1.70
N ALA A 46 -11.71 8.27 -2.75
CA ALA A 46 -12.97 8.99 -2.92
C ALA A 46 -14.18 8.07 -3.16
N HIS A 47 -14.01 6.94 -3.86
CA HIS A 47 -15.08 5.98 -4.11
C HIS A 47 -15.14 4.87 -3.04
N TYR A 48 -14.00 4.51 -2.47
CA TYR A 48 -13.89 3.50 -1.42
C TYR A 48 -13.18 4.11 -0.20
N PRO A 49 -13.89 4.94 0.59
CA PRO A 49 -13.30 5.68 1.70
C PRO A 49 -12.88 4.78 2.87
N TYR A 50 -11.85 5.22 3.58
CA TYR A 50 -11.41 4.63 4.83
C TYR A 50 -12.41 4.85 5.96
N ILE A 51 -12.73 3.76 6.67
CA ILE A 51 -13.67 3.75 7.79
C ILE A 51 -13.03 3.27 9.10
N ALA A 52 -11.74 2.93 9.08
CA ALA A 52 -10.98 2.52 10.26
C ALA A 52 -11.55 1.32 11.03
N GLN A 53 -12.21 0.39 10.32
CA GLN A 53 -12.74 -0.85 10.87
C GLN A 53 -12.86 -1.91 9.76
N ASN A 54 -12.98 -3.18 10.14
CA ASN A 54 -13.29 -4.25 9.20
C ASN A 54 -14.69 -4.03 8.60
N SER A 55 -14.83 -4.35 7.32
CA SER A 55 -16.10 -4.39 6.61
C SER A 55 -16.07 -5.52 5.58
N THR A 56 -17.19 -5.75 4.91
CA THR A 56 -17.25 -6.68 3.77
C THR A 56 -16.64 -6.03 2.54
N CYS A 57 -15.84 -6.79 1.78
CA CYS A 57 -15.35 -6.36 0.46
C CYS A 57 -16.49 -5.90 -0.45
N LYS A 58 -16.40 -4.66 -0.97
CA LYS A 58 -17.40 -4.12 -1.90
C LYS A 58 -17.24 -4.71 -3.31
N ALA A 59 -18.31 -5.32 -3.82
CA ALA A 59 -18.34 -5.91 -5.15
C ALA A 59 -18.15 -4.90 -6.30
N ASN A 60 -18.46 -3.63 -6.07
CA ASN A 60 -18.41 -2.56 -7.08
C ASN A 60 -17.15 -1.68 -7.00
N ALA A 61 -16.06 -2.15 -6.40
CA ALA A 61 -14.79 -1.41 -6.36
C ALA A 61 -14.20 -1.24 -7.77
N ASN A 62 -13.83 0.00 -8.13
CA ASN A 62 -13.21 0.31 -9.42
C ASN A 62 -11.76 -0.19 -9.46
N LYS A 63 -11.24 -0.39 -10.68
CA LYS A 63 -9.83 -0.73 -10.95
C LYS A 63 -9.13 0.47 -11.57
N VAL A 64 -8.74 1.43 -10.75
CA VAL A 64 -8.22 2.74 -11.22
C VAL A 64 -6.73 2.69 -11.48
N VAL A 65 -5.98 2.01 -10.60
CA VAL A 65 -4.53 1.81 -10.75
C VAL A 65 -4.20 0.34 -10.59
N SER A 66 -3.54 -0.24 -11.60
CA SER A 66 -2.97 -1.59 -11.58
C SER A 66 -1.45 -1.52 -11.44
N ILE A 67 -0.85 -2.63 -11.02
CA ILE A 67 0.60 -2.80 -10.98
C ILE A 67 0.97 -4.08 -11.72
N ASP A 68 2.06 -4.06 -12.46
CA ASP A 68 2.48 -5.21 -13.28
C ASP A 68 3.23 -6.26 -12.45
N ASN A 69 4.05 -5.82 -11.50
CA ASN A 69 4.89 -6.69 -10.68
C ASN A 69 5.25 -6.06 -9.33
N LEU A 70 5.83 -6.89 -8.46
CA LEU A 70 6.48 -6.50 -7.22
C LEU A 70 7.96 -6.90 -7.28
N GLU A 71 8.86 -5.91 -7.20
CA GLU A 71 10.31 -6.16 -7.03
C GLU A 71 10.70 -6.03 -5.56
N VAL A 72 11.41 -7.04 -5.04
CA VAL A 72 11.99 -7.00 -3.70
C VAL A 72 13.41 -6.44 -3.79
N VAL A 73 13.69 -5.43 -2.98
CA VAL A 73 15.05 -4.89 -2.83
C VAL A 73 15.87 -5.86 -1.99
N VAL A 74 16.83 -6.52 -2.61
CA VAL A 74 17.78 -7.42 -1.93
C VAL A 74 19.09 -6.67 -1.73
N GLY A 75 19.70 -6.86 -0.56
CA GLY A 75 21.02 -6.34 -0.24
C GLY A 75 20.99 -5.41 0.97
N ARG A 76 21.92 -4.45 0.95
CA ARG A 76 22.13 -3.46 2.01
C ARG A 76 21.46 -2.13 1.64
N GLU A 77 21.59 -1.14 2.51
CA GLU A 77 20.99 0.19 2.34
C GLU A 77 21.42 0.89 1.04
N GLU A 78 22.57 0.54 0.44
CA GLU A 78 22.97 1.07 -0.86
C GLU A 78 22.02 0.63 -1.99
N ALA A 79 21.51 -0.60 -1.94
CA ALA A 79 20.51 -1.09 -2.89
C ALA A 79 19.17 -0.35 -2.68
N LEU A 80 18.79 -0.10 -1.42
CA LEU A 80 17.62 0.70 -1.09
C LEU A 80 17.76 2.14 -1.60
N LEU A 81 18.92 2.76 -1.40
CA LEU A 81 19.26 4.11 -1.89
C LEU A 81 19.06 4.23 -3.42
N CYS A 82 19.52 3.24 -4.18
CA CYS A 82 19.32 3.22 -5.64
C CYS A 82 17.84 3.12 -6.04
N ARG A 83 16.99 2.50 -5.22
CA ARG A 83 15.56 2.30 -5.51
C ARG A 83 14.72 3.49 -5.09
N VAL A 84 14.98 4.06 -3.92
CA VAL A 84 14.29 5.28 -3.44
C VAL A 84 14.55 6.49 -4.34
N ASN A 85 15.70 6.54 -5.03
CA ASN A 85 16.00 7.57 -6.03
C ASN A 85 15.12 7.47 -7.31
N LYS A 86 14.36 6.37 -7.48
CA LYS A 86 13.48 6.16 -8.64
C LYS A 86 12.00 6.27 -8.28
N GLN A 87 11.61 5.80 -7.11
CA GLN A 87 10.22 5.77 -6.65
C GLN A 87 10.15 5.61 -5.12
N PRO A 88 9.04 5.97 -4.47
CA PRO A 88 8.77 5.53 -3.11
C PRO A 88 8.85 4.00 -2.99
N VAL A 89 9.41 3.52 -1.88
CA VAL A 89 9.62 2.09 -1.61
C VAL A 89 8.92 1.73 -0.30
N ASN A 90 8.15 0.65 -0.31
CA ASN A 90 7.60 0.08 0.92
C ASN A 90 8.74 -0.52 1.77
N VAL A 91 8.75 -0.21 3.06
CA VAL A 91 9.70 -0.75 4.03
C VAL A 91 8.96 -1.20 5.28
N THR A 92 9.54 -2.14 6.01
CA THR A 92 9.10 -2.52 7.36
C THR A 92 10.19 -2.12 8.34
N ILE A 93 9.79 -1.50 9.45
CA ILE A 93 10.69 -1.00 10.49
C ILE A 93 10.20 -1.47 11.87
N ASP A 94 11.11 -1.57 12.84
CA ASP A 94 10.74 -1.70 14.24
C ASP A 94 10.28 -0.35 14.79
N ALA A 95 9.00 -0.26 15.15
CA ALA A 95 8.38 0.97 15.62
C ALA A 95 8.42 1.13 17.16
N THR A 96 8.95 0.16 17.91
CA THR A 96 8.89 0.12 19.40
C THR A 96 9.45 1.39 20.04
N GLY A 97 10.48 2.00 19.45
CA GLY A 97 11.14 3.20 19.97
C GLY A 97 10.67 4.53 19.38
N LEU A 98 9.69 4.53 18.46
CA LEU A 98 9.36 5.71 17.65
C LEU A 98 8.22 6.56 18.20
N GLN A 99 7.55 6.14 19.27
CA GLN A 99 6.34 6.80 19.79
C GLN A 99 6.51 8.31 20.06
N PHE A 100 7.71 8.74 20.50
CA PHE A 100 8.01 10.12 20.88
C PHE A 100 9.08 10.77 19.99
N TYR A 101 9.39 10.20 18.83
CA TYR A 101 10.34 10.80 17.90
C TYR A 101 9.82 12.16 17.44
N ALA A 102 10.59 13.22 17.68
CA ALA A 102 10.28 14.59 17.25
C ALA A 102 11.24 15.13 16.18
N GLY A 103 12.24 14.33 15.80
CA GLY A 103 13.32 14.76 14.90
C GLY A 103 14.32 15.72 15.56
N PRO A 104 15.34 16.13 14.80
CA PRO A 104 16.11 17.34 15.10
C PRO A 104 15.27 18.61 14.98
#